data_AF-A0A1J3GP68-F1
#
_entry.id   AF-A0A1J3GP68-F1
#
_cell.length_a   1.000
_cell.length_b   1.000
_cell.length_c   1.000
_cell.angle_alpha   90.00
_cell.angle_beta   90.00
_cell.angle_gamma   90.00
#
_symmetry.space_group_name_H-M   'P 1'
#
loop_
_entity.id
_entity.type
_entity.pdbx_description
1 polymer ?
#
loop_
_entity_poly.entity_id
_entity_poly.type
_entity_poly.pdbx_seq_one_letter_code
_entity_poly.pdbx_strand_id
1 'polypeptide(L)'
;LGQLHGYKSCVEKEREALLELKKYIASITKEDSVLFAWTTWTNDTKSDCCLWEEIKCNRTSGRVTEIAFGPLDLNENSLLNLSLLHPFEDVRSLNLSISRFGFLPPRSFYAEGQFNG
;
A
#
# COMPACT_ATOMS: atom_id res chain seq x y z
N LEU A 1 7.52 1.43 -36.83
CA LEU A 1 8.41 1.57 -35.65
C LEU A 1 7.54 2.06 -34.50
N GLY A 2 6.94 1.14 -33.74
CA GLY A 2 6.05 1.49 -32.63
C GLY A 2 6.88 1.89 -31.42
N GLN A 3 6.72 3.13 -30.95
CA GLN A 3 7.20 3.52 -29.62
C GLN A 3 6.34 2.77 -28.59
N LEU A 4 6.85 1.65 -28.09
CA LEU A 4 6.48 1.17 -26.77
C LEU A 4 6.88 2.30 -25.82
N HIS A 5 5.91 3.11 -25.40
CA HIS A 5 6.11 4.09 -24.35
C HIS A 5 6.63 3.30 -23.14
N GLY A 6 7.95 3.38 -22.90
CA GLY A 6 8.59 2.67 -21.80
C GLY A 6 7.85 3.07 -20.54
N TYR A 7 7.36 2.08 -19.80
CA TYR A 7 6.73 2.31 -18.51
C TYR A 7 7.72 3.10 -17.66
N LYS A 8 7.36 4.32 -17.26
CA LYS A 8 8.21 5.10 -16.36
C LYS A 8 8.14 4.43 -15.00
N SER A 9 9.30 4.01 -14.51
CA SER A 9 9.46 3.58 -13.12
C SER A 9 9.02 4.70 -12.18
N CYS A 10 8.56 4.32 -11.01
CA CYS A 10 8.17 5.28 -9.99
C CYS A 10 9.32 6.22 -9.58
N VAL A 11 8.96 7.40 -9.06
CA VAL A 11 9.93 8.38 -8.57
C VAL A 11 10.75 7.79 -7.43
N GLU A 12 12.08 7.84 -7.52
CA GLU A 12 12.99 7.22 -6.54
C GLU A 12 12.73 7.68 -5.10
N LYS A 13 12.50 8.97 -4.89
CA LYS A 13 12.14 9.52 -3.58
C LYS A 13 10.87 8.91 -3.01
N GLU A 14 9.86 8.66 -3.85
CA GLU A 14 8.62 8.00 -3.44
C GLU A 14 8.84 6.52 -3.16
N ARG A 15 9.69 5.83 -3.95
CA ARG A 15 10.12 4.45 -3.69
C ARG A 15 10.75 4.29 -2.30
N GLU A 16 11.69 5.16 -1.96
CA GLU A 16 12.37 5.14 -0.67
C GLU A 16 11.40 5.46 0.47
N ALA A 17 10.52 6.44 0.28
CA ALA A 17 9.49 6.78 1.25
C ALA A 17 8.52 5.62 1.51
N LEU A 18 8.17 4.82 0.49
CA LEU A 18 7.35 3.61 0.68
C LEU A 18 8.07 2.59 1.56
N LEU A 19 9.36 2.39 1.37
CA LEU A 19 10.14 1.45 2.19
C LEU A 19 10.24 1.90 3.66
N GLU A 20 10.41 3.20 3.90
CA GLU A 20 10.37 3.76 5.26
C GLU A 20 8.98 3.65 5.88
N LEU A 21 7.93 3.95 5.11
CA LEU A 21 6.55 3.80 5.57
C LEU A 21 6.23 2.33 5.88
N LYS A 22 6.71 1.37 5.09
CA LYS A 22 6.60 -0.07 5.37
C LYS A 22 7.24 -0.45 6.70
N LYS A 23 8.45 0.02 6.99
CA LYS A 23 9.13 -0.24 8.28
C LYS A 23 8.34 0.34 9.45
N TYR A 24 7.80 1.54 9.27
CA TYR A 24 7.00 2.20 10.30
C TYR A 24 5.68 1.46 10.56
N ILE A 25 4.94 1.08 9.52
CA ILE A 25 3.71 0.30 9.69
C ILE A 25 4.03 -1.04 10.38
N ALA A 26 5.12 -1.70 10.00
CA ALA A 26 5.57 -2.93 10.65
C ALA A 26 5.84 -2.76 12.16
N SER A 27 6.36 -1.61 12.60
CA SER A 27 6.67 -1.38 14.02
C SER A 27 5.44 -1.11 14.89
N ILE A 28 4.32 -0.69 14.29
CA ILE A 28 3.05 -0.44 15.00
C ILE A 28 2.02 -1.55 14.80
N THR A 29 2.39 -2.60 14.08
CA THR A 29 1.54 -3.76 13.78
C THR A 29 1.97 -4.94 14.67
N LYS A 30 1.02 -5.76 15.14
CA LYS A 30 1.33 -6.96 15.93
C LYS A 30 2.08 -7.98 15.07
N GLU A 31 3.10 -8.62 15.65
CA GLU A 31 4.04 -9.53 14.95
C GLU A 31 3.34 -10.59 14.08
N ASP A 32 2.23 -11.17 14.56
CA ASP A 32 1.52 -12.26 13.88
C ASP A 32 0.56 -11.81 12.76
N SER A 33 0.37 -10.50 12.59
CA SER A 33 -0.62 -9.93 11.66
C SER A 33 -0.03 -9.40 10.35
N VAL A 34 1.28 -9.53 10.15
CA VAL A 34 1.97 -9.13 8.91
C VAL A 34 1.69 -10.15 7.81
N LEU A 35 0.42 -10.27 7.43
CA LEU A 35 -0.06 -11.25 6.48
C LEU A 35 0.06 -10.69 5.06
N PHE A 36 1.13 -11.12 4.38
CA PHE A 36 1.26 -11.24 2.92
C PHE A 36 1.27 -9.97 2.05
N ALA A 37 0.92 -8.79 2.54
CA ALA A 37 0.71 -7.62 1.67
C ALA A 37 1.98 -6.90 1.15
N TRP A 38 3.18 -7.25 1.63
CA TRP A 38 4.42 -6.51 1.29
C TRP A 38 5.51 -7.35 0.64
N THR A 39 5.19 -8.53 0.13
CA THR A 39 6.15 -9.45 -0.51
C THR A 39 6.78 -8.83 -1.76
N THR A 40 6.03 -7.99 -2.48
CA THR A 40 6.52 -7.30 -3.68
C THR A 40 7.29 -6.01 -3.38
N TRP A 41 7.21 -5.47 -2.16
CA TRP A 41 7.90 -4.24 -1.78
C TRP A 41 9.36 -4.56 -1.47
N THR A 42 10.16 -4.67 -2.53
CA THR A 42 11.56 -5.09 -2.47
C THR A 42 12.50 -3.91 -2.31
N ASN A 43 13.63 -4.13 -1.64
CA ASN A 43 14.72 -3.15 -1.55
C ASN A 43 15.65 -3.18 -2.79
N ASP A 44 15.22 -3.81 -3.89
CA ASP A 44 15.95 -3.77 -5.15
C ASP A 44 15.84 -2.35 -5.73
N THR A 45 16.99 -1.70 -5.90
CA THR A 45 17.10 -0.33 -6.41
C THR A 45 16.60 -0.19 -7.84
N LYS A 46 16.44 -1.31 -8.56
CA LYS A 46 15.88 -1.36 -9.92
C LYS A 46 14.39 -1.68 -9.96
N SER A 47 13.77 -1.99 -8.83
CA SER A 47 12.35 -2.33 -8.80
C SER A 47 11.47 -1.10 -9.01
N ASP A 48 10.49 -1.23 -9.90
CA ASP A 48 9.47 -0.22 -10.12
C ASP A 48 8.36 -0.39 -9.07
N CYS A 49 8.24 0.57 -8.15
CA CYS A 49 7.22 0.50 -7.10
C CYS A 49 5.78 0.63 -7.62
N CYS A 50 5.58 1.11 -8.85
CA CYS A 50 4.26 1.09 -9.50
C CYS A 50 3.79 -0.32 -9.87
N LEU A 51 4.67 -1.32 -9.80
CA LEU A 51 4.36 -2.73 -10.00
C LEU A 51 4.19 -3.48 -8.67
N TRP A 52 4.40 -2.82 -7.53
CA TRP A 52 4.18 -3.43 -6.24
C TRP A 52 2.68 -3.60 -5.98
N GLU A 53 2.32 -4.70 -5.33
CA GLU A 53 0.96 -4.89 -4.83
C GLU A 53 0.58 -3.73 -3.92
N GLU A 54 -0.71 -3.34 -3.99
CA GLU A 54 -1.30 -2.28 -3.17
C GLU A 54 -0.75 -0.86 -3.43
N ILE A 55 0.08 -0.69 -4.47
CA ILE A 55 0.51 0.61 -4.98
C ILE A 55 -0.19 0.91 -6.30
N LYS A 56 -0.76 2.10 -6.42
CA LYS A 56 -1.20 2.62 -7.72
C LYS A 56 -0.49 3.91 -8.05
N CYS A 57 -0.03 3.99 -9.28
CA CYS A 57 0.60 5.19 -9.83
C CYS A 57 -0.20 5.82 -10.95
N ASN A 58 0.02 7.11 -11.15
CA ASN A 58 -0.29 7.76 -12.41
C ASN A 58 0.68 7.27 -13.50
N ARG A 59 0.16 6.64 -14.55
CA ARG A 59 0.96 6.02 -15.62
C ARG A 59 1.79 7.01 -16.43
N THR A 60 1.41 8.29 -16.44
CA THR A 60 2.10 9.34 -17.21
C THR A 60 3.22 9.97 -16.41
N SER A 61 2.98 10.29 -15.14
CA SER A 61 3.98 10.92 -14.27
C SER A 61 4.90 9.92 -13.56
N GLY A 62 4.46 8.67 -13.40
CA GLY A 62 5.14 7.66 -12.57
C GLY A 62 4.96 7.92 -11.06
N ARG A 63 4.09 8.84 -10.66
CA ARG A 63 3.90 9.15 -9.24
C ARG A 63 2.90 8.26 -8.55
N VAL A 64 3.16 7.94 -7.29
CA VAL A 64 2.26 7.21 -6.42
C VAL A 64 1.02 8.05 -6.14
N THR A 65 -0.15 7.42 -6.28
CA THR A 65 -1.46 8.07 -6.09
C THR A 65 -2.28 7.38 -4.99
N GLU A 66 -2.13 6.07 -4.83
CA GLU A 66 -2.86 5.30 -3.83
C GLU A 66 -1.91 4.28 -3.21
N ILE A 67 -1.94 4.20 -1.87
CA ILE A 67 -1.15 3.28 -1.06
C ILE A 67 -2.11 2.47 -0.20
N ALA A 68 -1.99 1.15 -0.23
CA ALA A 68 -2.65 0.26 0.72
C ALA A 68 -1.65 -0.65 1.41
N PHE A 69 -1.97 -1.01 2.65
CA PHE A 69 -1.20 -1.96 3.45
C PHE A 69 -1.94 -3.29 3.66
N GLY A 70 -3.22 -3.35 3.29
CA GLY A 70 -4.09 -4.49 3.56
C GLY A 70 -4.50 -4.56 5.04
N PRO A 71 -5.01 -5.73 5.51
CA PRO A 71 -5.41 -5.91 6.89
C PRO A 71 -4.22 -5.72 7.83
N LEU A 72 -4.30 -4.74 8.73
CA LEU A 72 -3.35 -4.49 9.80
C LEU A 72 -4.02 -4.74 11.15
N ASP A 73 -3.40 -5.54 12.02
CA ASP A 73 -3.76 -5.59 13.44
C ASP A 73 -2.78 -4.69 14.19
N LEU A 74 -3.19 -3.43 14.42
CA LEU A 74 -2.36 -2.43 15.07
C LEU A 74 -2.26 -2.70 16.57
N ASN A 75 -1.13 -2.33 17.17
CA ASN A 75 -0.98 -2.32 18.63
C ASN A 75 -1.97 -1.32 19.26
N GLU A 76 -2.44 -1.61 20.48
CA GLU A 76 -3.32 -0.69 21.21
C GLU A 76 -2.67 0.70 21.34
N ASN A 77 -3.44 1.76 21.07
CA ASN A 77 -3.00 3.16 21.07
C ASN A 77 -1.91 3.53 20.05
N SER A 78 -1.75 2.76 18.97
CA SER A 78 -0.86 3.12 17.86
C SER A 78 -1.32 4.44 17.21
N LEU A 79 -0.45 5.44 17.24
CA LEU A 79 -0.65 6.68 16.51
C LEU A 79 -0.05 6.55 15.11
N LEU A 80 -0.73 7.10 14.10
CA LEU A 80 -0.23 7.18 12.73
C LEU A 80 0.55 8.48 12.52
N ASN A 81 1.81 8.36 12.11
CA ASN A 81 2.64 9.48 11.74
C ASN A 81 2.46 9.83 10.26
N LEU A 82 1.47 10.68 9.98
CA LEU A 82 1.18 11.15 8.62
C LEU A 82 2.30 11.99 8.00
N SER A 83 3.27 12.45 8.79
CA SER A 83 4.44 13.18 8.27
C SER A 83 5.29 12.31 7.33
N LEU A 84 5.22 10.98 7.47
CA LEU A 84 5.86 10.03 6.56
C LEU A 84 5.27 10.08 5.14
N LEU A 85 4.11 10.70 4.96
CA LEU A 85 3.50 10.88 3.64
C LEU A 85 4.00 12.13 2.90
N HIS A 86 4.72 13.02 3.56
CA HIS A 86 5.25 14.26 2.97
C HIS A 86 6.06 14.06 1.67
N PRO A 87 6.83 12.97 1.48
CA PRO A 87 7.56 12.73 0.24
C PRO A 87 6.66 12.46 -0.98
N PHE A 88 5.39 12.11 -0.80
CA PHE A 88 4.47 11.79 -1.89
C PHE A 88 3.68 13.02 -2.32
N GLU A 89 3.90 13.47 -3.55
CA GLU A 89 3.27 14.71 -4.04
C GLU A 89 1.83 14.49 -4.51
N ASP A 90 1.53 13.31 -5.07
CA ASP A 90 0.25 13.02 -5.75
C ASP A 90 -0.61 11.98 -4.98
N VAL A 91 -0.21 11.56 -3.77
CA VAL A 91 -0.99 10.60 -2.97
C VAL A 91 -2.30 11.22 -2.51
N ARG A 92 -3.39 10.54 -2.85
CA ARG A 92 -4.77 10.94 -2.54
C ARG A 92 -5.52 9.92 -1.70
N SER A 93 -4.99 8.71 -1.55
CA SER A 93 -5.63 7.64 -0.78
C SER A 93 -4.60 6.83 -0.03
N LEU A 94 -4.80 6.71 1.29
CA LEU A 94 -4.11 5.77 2.16
C LEU A 94 -5.15 4.80 2.72
N ASN A 95 -5.03 3.51 2.40
CA ASN A 95 -5.95 2.48 2.84
C ASN A 95 -5.26 1.51 3.80
N LEU A 96 -5.67 1.59 5.07
CA LEU A 96 -5.22 0.74 6.18
C LEU A 96 -6.27 -0.32 6.56
N SER A 97 -7.33 -0.43 5.76
CA SER A 97 -8.45 -1.33 6.03
C SER A 97 -8.15 -2.75 5.56
N ILE A 98 -8.97 -3.69 6.04
CA ILE A 98 -8.96 -5.09 5.63
C ILE A 98 -9.19 -5.25 4.10
N SER A 99 -9.75 -4.26 3.42
CA SER A 99 -10.05 -4.34 1.99
C SER A 99 -8.83 -3.95 1.15
N ARG A 100 -8.28 -4.94 0.43
CA ARG A 100 -7.20 -4.78 -0.57
C ARG A 100 -7.69 -4.07 -1.84
N PHE A 101 -6.82 -3.36 -2.55
CA PHE A 101 -7.15 -2.79 -3.85
C PHE A 101 -7.33 -3.91 -4.89
N GLY A 102 -8.57 -4.35 -5.09
CA GLY A 102 -8.92 -5.38 -6.08
C GLY A 102 -9.49 -6.67 -5.49
N PHE A 103 -9.50 -6.80 -4.15
CA PHE A 103 -10.15 -7.91 -3.46
C PHE A 103 -11.37 -7.36 -2.70
N LEU A 104 -12.51 -7.24 -3.39
CA LEU A 104 -13.79 -7.21 -2.70
C LEU A 104 -14.07 -8.65 -2.24
N PRO A 105 -14.22 -8.92 -0.93
CA PRO A 105 -14.65 -10.24 -0.50
C PRO A 105 -16.05 -10.52 -1.09
N PRO A 106 -16.36 -11.77 -1.45
CA PRO A 106 -17.68 -12.13 -1.95
C PRO A 106 -18.77 -11.64 -0.99
N ARG A 107 -19.92 -11.23 -1.53
CA ARG A 107 -21.05 -10.67 -0.75
C ARG A 107 -21.50 -11.58 0.43
N SER A 108 -21.19 -12.88 0.36
CA SER A 108 -21.44 -13.87 1.42
C SER A 108 -20.65 -13.63 2.71
N PHE A 109 -19.47 -12.99 2.66
CA PHE A 109 -18.71 -12.65 3.87
C PHE A 109 -19.40 -11.57 4.73
N TYR A 110 -20.24 -10.72 4.12
CA TYR A 110 -21.03 -9.72 4.84
C TYR A 110 -22.38 -10.26 5.34
N ALA A 111 -22.75 -11.49 4.96
CA ALA A 111 -24.03 -12.09 5.31
C ALA A 111 -24.02 -12.86 6.64
N GLU A 112 -22.85 -13.14 7.22
CA GLU A 112 -22.71 -13.79 8.54
C GLU A 112 -22.67 -12.80 9.71
N GLY A 113 -23.04 -11.54 9.47
CA GLY A 113 -23.33 -10.55 10.51
C GLY A 113 -24.83 -10.38 10.76
N GLN A 114 -25.60 -11.48 10.85
CA GLN A 114 -26.94 -11.38 11.41
C GLN A 114 -26.85 -11.10 12.90
N PHE A 115 -27.20 -9.88 13.28
CA PHE A 115 -27.59 -9.51 14.64
C PHE A 115 -28.49 -10.59 15.23
N ASN A 116 -28.01 -11.24 16.29
CA ASN A 116 -28.83 -12.08 17.15
C ASN A 116 -28.80 -11.49 18.57
N GLY A 117 -29.95 -10.98 19.01
CA GLY A 117 -30.26 -10.71 20.43
C GLY A 117 -29.86 -9.35 20.95
#